data_AF-A0AAJ5UW80-F1
#
_entry.id   AF-A0AAJ5UW80-F1
#
_cell.length_a   1.000
_cell.length_b   1.000
_cell.length_c   1.000
_cell.angle_alpha   90.00
_cell.angle_beta   90.00
_cell.angle_gamma   90.00
#
_symmetry.space_group_name_H-M   'P 1'
#
loop_
_entity.id
_entity.type
_entity.pdbx_description
1 polymer ?
#
loop_
_entity_poly.entity_id
_entity_poly.type
_entity_poly.pdbx_seq_one_letter_code
_entity_poly.pdbx_strand_id
1 'polypeptide(L)'
;MQALLEKTNEVPLYKDVLTVLGQPLYQSIIKVVSGKSKSGFVLFDSNSNKIDEVLSLCQRLEIPNEKIKVIDPTKSWTLKFQPFKGALNSAGDLLQTMEVLLSNNNEFFKSQQSTHIFSITLLSIISFGQKTTINHIIQLFLDTRYLADIVEELRERYNNKDQRIFNSNQIKTVQDLLDYFEQDVLDYQATEAGEVSYPDEHRYAGRQIVKNKKDRYITGVKNLFDEFSNNPLMSNLFNYDDGKEIFDTGLFIKEGGVLLVNSATSETENKQTPFFGQLFLTHFQNAVTQYTKECVQAGVRSTPIIFYPCKVL
;
A
#
# COMPACT_ATOMS: atom_id res chain seq x y z
N MET A 1 7.54 -1.39 42.02
CA MET A 1 6.35 -2.07 41.46
C MET A 1 5.07 -1.60 42.14
N GLN A 2 5.07 -1.48 43.47
CA GLN A 2 3.96 -0.93 44.27
C GLN A 2 3.66 0.55 43.96
N ALA A 3 4.68 1.40 43.80
CA ALA A 3 4.49 2.82 43.46
C ALA A 3 3.91 3.11 42.06
N LEU A 4 4.00 2.16 41.11
CA LEU A 4 3.35 2.25 39.79
C LEU A 4 1.89 1.76 39.83
N LEU A 5 1.56 0.91 40.81
CA LEU A 5 0.21 0.42 41.09
C LEU A 5 -0.59 1.39 41.99
N GLU A 6 0.09 2.19 42.81
CA GLU A 6 -0.55 3.20 43.66
C GLU A 6 -0.99 4.43 42.85
N LYS A 7 -0.26 4.80 41.79
CA LYS A 7 -0.70 5.85 40.85
C LYS A 7 -1.87 5.44 39.95
N THR A 8 -2.18 4.15 39.83
CA THR A 8 -3.33 3.67 39.02
C THR A 8 -4.67 3.72 39.76
N ASN A 9 -4.67 3.98 41.09
CA ASN A 9 -5.88 3.95 41.91
C ASN A 9 -6.54 5.33 42.15
N GLU A 10 -5.94 6.42 41.70
CA GLU A 10 -6.49 7.78 41.87
C GLU A 10 -6.96 8.44 40.57
N VAL A 11 -7.30 7.64 39.55
CA VAL A 11 -8.01 8.22 38.41
C VAL A 11 -9.24 7.37 38.10
N PRO A 12 -10.43 7.99 37.91
CA PRO A 12 -11.61 7.30 37.36
C PRO A 12 -11.39 6.65 35.98
N LEU A 13 -10.15 6.60 35.45
CA LEU A 13 -9.72 5.92 34.22
C LEU A 13 -10.08 4.44 34.15
N TYR A 14 -9.98 3.69 35.26
CA TYR A 14 -9.94 2.23 35.18
C TYR A 14 -11.27 1.61 34.71
N LYS A 15 -12.38 2.28 35.03
CA LYS A 15 -13.72 1.81 34.66
C LYS A 15 -14.09 2.17 33.21
N ASP A 16 -13.67 3.35 32.75
CA ASP A 16 -13.96 3.85 31.39
C ASP A 16 -13.04 3.25 30.32
N VAL A 17 -11.77 2.98 30.65
CA VAL A 17 -10.80 2.38 29.70
C VAL A 17 -11.09 0.89 29.45
N LEU A 18 -11.57 0.16 30.47
CA LEU A 18 -11.95 -1.25 30.32
C LEU A 18 -13.26 -1.43 29.54
N THR A 19 -14.18 -0.47 29.62
CA THR A 19 -15.46 -0.53 28.90
C THR A 19 -15.30 -0.25 27.40
N VAL A 20 -14.33 0.58 27.01
CA VAL A 20 -14.11 0.97 25.60
C VAL A 20 -13.14 0.04 24.86
N LEU A 21 -12.11 -0.50 25.52
CA LEU A 21 -10.94 -1.08 24.82
C LEU A 21 -10.58 -2.53 25.22
N GLY A 22 -11.09 -3.02 26.36
CA GLY A 22 -10.72 -4.31 26.92
C GLY A 22 -9.33 -4.37 27.56
N GLN A 23 -9.17 -5.22 28.58
CA GLN A 23 -7.94 -5.39 29.36
C GLN A 23 -6.66 -5.71 28.54
N PRO A 24 -6.72 -6.49 27.43
CA PRO A 24 -5.53 -6.79 26.63
C PRO A 24 -4.91 -5.57 25.92
N LEU A 25 -5.74 -4.59 25.52
CA LEU A 25 -5.28 -3.40 24.80
C LEU A 25 -4.45 -2.50 25.72
N TYR A 26 -4.98 -2.22 26.90
CA TYR A 26 -4.32 -1.41 27.93
C TYR A 26 -2.96 -2.02 28.33
N GLN A 27 -2.90 -3.34 28.57
CA GLN A 27 -1.65 -4.02 28.93
C GLN A 27 -0.58 -3.93 27.83
N SER A 28 -1.00 -3.94 26.57
CA SER A 28 -0.10 -3.84 25.42
C SER A 28 0.49 -2.43 25.31
N ILE A 29 -0.35 -1.41 25.49
CA ILE A 29 0.07 0.00 25.50
C ILE A 29 1.02 0.27 26.68
N ILE A 30 0.71 -0.24 27.87
CA ILE A 30 1.59 -0.10 29.06
C ILE A 30 2.96 -0.74 28.85
N LYS A 31 3.06 -1.87 28.13
CA LYS A 31 4.37 -2.46 27.77
C LYS A 31 5.21 -1.49 26.94
N VAL A 32 4.60 -0.83 25.96
CA VAL A 32 5.24 0.20 25.12
C VAL A 32 5.71 1.38 25.97
N VAL A 33 4.84 1.92 26.83
CA VAL A 33 5.15 3.04 27.75
C VAL A 33 6.32 2.69 28.66
N SER A 34 6.31 1.48 29.23
CA SER A 34 7.25 1.09 30.28
C SER A 34 8.71 0.97 29.80
N GLY A 35 8.96 0.94 28.48
CA GLY A 35 10.29 0.79 27.89
C GLY A 35 10.97 -0.56 28.19
N LYS A 36 10.28 -1.48 28.89
CA LYS A 36 10.83 -2.76 29.34
C LYS A 36 11.09 -3.74 28.19
N SER A 37 10.45 -3.52 27.04
CA SER A 37 10.66 -4.28 25.81
C SER A 37 10.39 -3.38 24.61
N LYS A 38 11.20 -3.48 23.55
CA LYS A 38 10.80 -2.96 22.23
C LYS A 38 9.59 -3.78 21.78
N SER A 39 8.44 -3.15 21.64
CA SER A 39 7.19 -3.78 21.18
C SER A 39 6.37 -2.79 20.37
N GLY A 40 5.74 -3.26 19.31
CA GLY A 40 4.78 -2.49 18.53
C GLY A 40 3.37 -2.85 18.93
N PHE A 41 2.50 -1.85 19.03
CA PHE A 41 1.07 -2.00 19.14
C PHE A 41 0.42 -1.39 17.91
N VAL A 42 -0.46 -2.13 17.25
CA VAL A 42 -1.19 -1.67 16.06
C VAL A 42 -2.68 -1.78 16.32
N LEU A 43 -3.38 -0.65 16.28
CA LEU A 43 -4.83 -0.60 16.22
C LEU A 43 -5.24 -0.39 14.77
N PHE A 44 -6.06 -1.30 14.25
CA PHE A 44 -6.66 -1.17 12.93
C PHE A 44 -8.18 -1.19 13.07
N ASP A 45 -8.83 -0.07 12.73
CA ASP A 45 -10.28 0.11 12.81
C ASP A 45 -10.76 0.87 11.56
N SER A 46 -12.07 0.91 11.32
CA SER A 46 -12.69 1.68 10.26
C SER A 46 -13.37 2.95 10.74
N ASN A 47 -13.42 3.18 12.06
CA ASN A 47 -14.10 4.29 12.73
C ASN A 47 -13.06 5.27 13.30
N SER A 48 -13.10 6.53 12.83
CA SER A 48 -12.16 7.58 13.24
C SER A 48 -12.29 7.95 14.73
N ASN A 49 -13.49 7.89 15.31
CA ASN A 49 -13.69 8.24 16.72
C ASN A 49 -12.91 7.33 17.67
N LYS A 50 -12.82 6.03 17.34
CA LYS A 50 -12.03 5.09 18.15
C LYS A 50 -10.52 5.36 18.02
N ILE A 51 -10.07 5.79 16.84
CA ILE A 51 -8.69 6.23 16.66
C ILE A 51 -8.40 7.42 17.57
N ASP A 52 -9.30 8.40 17.63
CA ASP A 52 -9.17 9.58 18.49
C ASP A 52 -9.20 9.22 19.99
N GLU A 53 -10.05 8.26 20.40
CA GLU A 53 -10.11 7.75 21.79
C GLU A 53 -8.79 7.10 22.22
N VAL A 54 -8.21 6.24 21.38
CA VAL A 54 -6.94 5.56 21.69
C VAL A 54 -5.76 6.53 21.61
N LEU A 55 -5.77 7.49 20.68
CA LEU A 55 -4.78 8.57 20.64
C LEU A 55 -4.80 9.38 21.93
N SER A 56 -5.99 9.78 22.39
CA SER A 56 -6.18 10.51 23.65
C SER A 56 -5.70 9.70 24.86
N LEU A 57 -5.95 8.38 24.86
CA LEU A 57 -5.42 7.49 25.90
C LEU A 57 -3.88 7.44 25.89
N CYS A 58 -3.27 7.34 24.71
CA CYS A 58 -1.80 7.31 24.58
C CYS A 58 -1.16 8.61 25.12
N GLN A 59 -1.79 9.76 24.83
CA GLN A 59 -1.35 11.06 25.35
C GLN A 59 -1.49 11.13 26.87
N ARG A 60 -2.59 10.66 27.44
CA ARG A 60 -2.81 10.59 28.90
C ARG A 60 -1.84 9.65 29.62
N LEU A 61 -1.36 8.62 28.93
CA LEU A 61 -0.34 7.69 29.42
C LEU A 61 1.09 8.19 29.16
N GLU A 62 1.25 9.45 28.71
CA GLU A 62 2.53 10.10 28.47
C GLU A 62 3.43 9.32 27.49
N ILE A 63 2.83 8.64 26.50
CA ILE A 63 3.60 8.04 25.41
C ILE A 63 4.23 9.18 24.60
N PRO A 64 5.55 9.14 24.34
CA PRO A 64 6.19 10.15 23.53
C PRO A 64 5.56 10.25 22.13
N ASN A 65 5.26 11.46 21.69
CA ASN A 65 4.54 11.69 20.42
C ASN A 65 5.27 11.08 19.22
N GLU A 66 6.60 11.06 19.23
CA GLU A 66 7.43 10.45 18.19
C GLU A 66 7.22 8.93 18.05
N LYS A 67 6.72 8.27 19.11
CA LYS A 67 6.38 6.85 19.12
C LYS A 67 4.93 6.56 18.74
N ILE A 68 4.11 7.59 18.52
CA ILE A 68 2.72 7.46 18.10
C ILE A 68 2.64 7.82 16.61
N LYS A 69 2.23 6.86 15.79
CA LYS A 69 2.06 7.01 14.35
C LYS A 69 0.58 6.83 14.02
N VAL A 70 0.02 7.73 13.20
CA VAL A 70 -1.40 7.73 12.85
C VAL A 70 -1.54 7.77 11.34
N ILE A 71 -2.31 6.83 10.80
CA ILE A 71 -2.73 6.77 9.41
C ILE A 71 -4.27 6.79 9.40
N ASP A 72 -4.85 7.98 9.23
CA ASP A 72 -6.29 8.18 9.18
C ASP A 72 -6.68 9.08 7.99
N PRO A 73 -7.31 8.53 6.94
CA PRO A 73 -7.74 9.27 5.76
C PRO A 73 -8.60 10.51 6.06
N THR A 74 -9.32 10.53 7.18
CA THR A 74 -10.22 11.62 7.58
C THR A 74 -9.47 12.82 8.17
N LYS A 75 -8.19 12.66 8.54
CA LYS A 75 -7.38 13.71 9.18
C LYS A 75 -6.37 14.29 8.20
N SER A 76 -6.37 15.61 8.00
CA SER A 76 -5.44 16.28 7.06
C SER A 76 -3.96 16.13 7.43
N TRP A 77 -3.67 16.03 8.73
CA TRP A 77 -2.32 15.87 9.30
C TRP A 77 -1.83 14.41 9.36
N THR A 78 -2.63 13.45 8.88
CA THR A 78 -2.26 12.02 8.85
C THR A 78 -0.93 11.78 8.13
N LEU A 79 -0.18 10.79 8.60
CA LEU A 79 0.93 10.22 7.86
C LEU A 79 0.45 9.67 6.52
N LYS A 80 1.31 9.79 5.50
CA LYS A 80 1.07 9.21 4.18
C LYS A 80 1.47 7.76 4.13
N PHE A 81 0.83 7.00 3.25
CA PHE A 81 1.09 5.59 3.08
C PHE A 81 1.61 5.28 1.68
N GLN A 82 2.87 4.85 1.59
CA GLN A 82 3.52 4.45 0.32
C GLN A 82 4.07 3.03 0.44
N PRO A 83 3.38 2.00 -0.08
CA PRO A 83 3.80 0.60 0.09
C PRO A 83 4.89 0.14 -0.88
N PHE A 84 5.23 0.95 -1.90
CA PHE A 84 6.13 0.53 -2.98
C PHE A 84 7.59 0.90 -2.71
N LYS A 85 7.94 2.18 -2.55
CA LYS A 85 9.32 2.69 -2.30
C LYS A 85 10.43 1.92 -3.06
N GLY A 86 10.20 1.61 -4.34
CA GLY A 86 11.14 0.87 -5.19
C GLY A 86 11.36 -0.61 -4.85
N ALA A 87 10.63 -1.19 -3.90
CA ALA A 87 10.77 -2.59 -3.50
C ALA A 87 10.02 -3.51 -4.46
N LEU A 88 10.76 -4.37 -5.19
CA LEU A 88 10.18 -5.30 -6.18
C LEU A 88 9.12 -6.24 -5.56
N ASN A 89 9.31 -6.64 -4.31
CA ASN A 89 8.37 -7.52 -3.60
C ASN A 89 6.99 -6.88 -3.40
N SER A 90 6.88 -5.55 -3.40
CA SER A 90 5.61 -4.85 -3.27
C SER A 90 4.67 -5.06 -4.48
N ALA A 91 5.17 -5.58 -5.60
CA ALA A 91 4.32 -6.08 -6.68
C ALA A 91 3.46 -7.29 -6.24
N GLY A 92 4.03 -8.17 -5.40
CA GLY A 92 3.30 -9.27 -4.78
C GLY A 92 2.24 -8.78 -3.79
N ASP A 93 2.54 -7.73 -3.01
CA ASP A 93 1.60 -7.15 -2.06
C ASP A 93 0.34 -6.62 -2.77
N LEU A 94 0.50 -5.88 -3.87
CA LEU A 94 -0.65 -5.36 -4.63
C LEU A 94 -1.41 -6.49 -5.32
N LEU A 95 -0.72 -7.50 -5.86
CA LEU A 95 -1.37 -8.67 -6.43
C LEU A 95 -2.26 -9.37 -5.39
N GLN A 96 -1.71 -9.71 -4.23
CA GLN A 96 -2.45 -10.37 -3.15
C GLN A 96 -3.62 -9.52 -2.67
N THR A 97 -3.44 -8.20 -2.56
CA THR A 97 -4.51 -7.25 -2.25
C THR A 97 -5.66 -7.37 -3.25
N MET A 98 -5.35 -7.34 -4.55
CA MET A 98 -6.34 -7.41 -5.61
C MET A 98 -7.05 -8.76 -5.68
N GLU A 99 -6.33 -9.86 -5.48
CA GLU A 99 -6.93 -11.19 -5.48
C GLU A 99 -7.96 -11.37 -4.36
N VAL A 100 -7.75 -10.75 -3.20
CA VAL A 100 -8.74 -10.74 -2.11
C VAL A 100 -9.98 -9.94 -2.52
N LEU A 101 -9.80 -8.75 -3.10
CA LEU A 101 -10.90 -7.84 -3.43
C LEU A 101 -11.74 -8.32 -4.63
N LEU A 102 -11.14 -9.09 -5.54
CA LEU A 102 -11.74 -9.47 -6.83
C LEU A 102 -12.15 -10.95 -6.89
N SER A 103 -12.37 -11.59 -5.74
CA SER A 103 -12.53 -13.04 -5.49
C SER A 103 -13.57 -13.82 -6.33
N ASN A 104 -14.23 -13.23 -7.34
CA ASN A 104 -15.37 -13.81 -8.08
C ASN A 104 -15.11 -14.11 -9.57
N ASN A 105 -13.86 -14.30 -10.00
CA ASN A 105 -13.53 -14.58 -11.41
C ASN A 105 -13.20 -16.06 -11.66
N ASN A 106 -13.54 -16.58 -12.85
CA ASN A 106 -13.06 -17.88 -13.34
C ASN A 106 -11.52 -17.94 -13.29
N GLU A 107 -10.94 -19.10 -12.96
CA GLU A 107 -9.49 -19.33 -12.85
C GLU A 107 -8.68 -18.79 -14.04
N PHE A 108 -9.16 -18.95 -15.27
CA PHE A 108 -8.47 -18.40 -16.45
C PHE A 108 -8.39 -16.87 -16.42
N PHE A 109 -9.51 -16.20 -16.08
CA PHE A 109 -9.56 -14.75 -15.95
C PHE A 109 -8.66 -14.28 -14.81
N LYS A 110 -8.71 -14.99 -13.67
CA LYS A 110 -7.85 -14.71 -12.52
C LYS A 110 -6.38 -14.78 -12.90
N SER A 111 -5.94 -15.82 -13.62
CA SER A 111 -4.54 -15.96 -14.06
C SER A 111 -4.07 -14.81 -14.96
N GLN A 112 -4.89 -14.42 -15.96
CA GLN A 112 -4.57 -13.29 -16.84
C GLN A 112 -4.50 -11.97 -16.07
N GLN A 113 -5.46 -11.75 -15.17
CA GLN A 113 -5.54 -10.58 -14.31
C GLN A 113 -4.34 -10.49 -13.36
N SER A 114 -4.02 -11.58 -12.65
CA SER A 114 -2.89 -11.65 -11.72
C SER A 114 -1.57 -11.35 -12.42
N THR A 115 -1.35 -11.95 -13.59
CA THR A 115 -0.15 -11.69 -14.41
C THR A 115 -0.05 -10.21 -14.79
N HIS A 116 -1.18 -9.60 -15.18
CA HIS A 116 -1.20 -8.20 -15.59
C HIS A 116 -0.97 -7.23 -14.43
N ILE A 117 -1.61 -7.45 -13.27
CA ILE A 117 -1.40 -6.65 -12.05
C ILE A 117 0.04 -6.70 -11.61
N PHE A 118 0.61 -7.91 -11.54
CA PHE A 118 2.00 -8.07 -11.17
C PHE A 118 2.93 -7.34 -12.14
N SER A 119 2.72 -7.51 -13.44
CA SER A 119 3.57 -6.93 -14.49
C SER A 119 3.49 -5.40 -14.53
N ILE A 120 2.29 -4.79 -14.45
CA ILE A 120 2.18 -3.33 -14.40
C ILE A 120 2.84 -2.76 -13.14
N THR A 121 2.66 -3.43 -12.00
CA THR A 121 3.26 -2.95 -10.74
C THR A 121 4.78 -3.03 -10.82
N LEU A 122 5.31 -4.14 -11.36
CA LEU A 122 6.74 -4.33 -11.55
C LEU A 122 7.32 -3.31 -12.54
N LEU A 123 6.63 -3.05 -13.66
CA LEU A 123 7.00 -2.02 -14.62
C LEU A 123 7.09 -0.65 -13.95
N SER A 124 6.10 -0.29 -13.13
CA SER A 124 6.08 0.96 -12.37
C SER A 124 7.29 1.04 -11.43
N ILE A 125 7.56 -0.01 -10.66
CA ILE A 125 8.69 -0.06 -9.72
C ILE A 125 10.03 0.10 -10.45
N ILE A 126 10.22 -0.58 -11.58
CA ILE A 126 11.47 -0.50 -12.37
C ILE A 126 11.62 0.89 -13.01
N SER A 127 10.53 1.46 -13.53
CA SER A 127 10.57 2.71 -14.30
C SER A 127 10.72 3.95 -13.40
N PHE A 128 10.09 3.94 -12.22
CA PHE A 128 10.06 5.09 -11.30
C PHE A 128 10.90 4.89 -10.03
N GLY A 129 11.37 3.68 -9.74
CA GLY A 129 12.24 3.38 -8.60
C GLY A 129 11.62 3.81 -7.26
N GLN A 130 12.37 4.59 -6.48
CA GLN A 130 11.92 5.11 -5.18
C GLN A 130 10.71 6.04 -5.27
N LYS A 131 10.46 6.65 -6.44
CA LYS A 131 9.32 7.54 -6.69
C LYS A 131 8.03 6.78 -7.01
N THR A 132 8.06 5.45 -7.05
CA THR A 132 6.87 4.65 -7.38
C THR A 132 5.76 4.87 -6.36
N THR A 133 4.57 5.17 -6.87
CA THR A 133 3.35 5.40 -6.09
C THR A 133 2.18 4.62 -6.70
N ILE A 134 1.08 4.49 -5.94
CA ILE A 134 -0.14 3.87 -6.47
C ILE A 134 -0.69 4.62 -7.69
N ASN A 135 -0.54 5.96 -7.74
CA ASN A 135 -1.04 6.77 -8.85
C ASN A 135 -0.33 6.43 -10.17
N HIS A 136 0.99 6.15 -10.13
CA HIS A 136 1.71 5.67 -11.32
C HIS A 136 1.13 4.35 -11.83
N ILE A 137 0.83 3.41 -10.93
CA ILE A 137 0.26 2.10 -11.27
C ILE A 137 -1.14 2.27 -11.86
N ILE A 138 -1.99 3.07 -11.21
CA ILE A 138 -3.34 3.38 -11.68
C ILE A 138 -3.29 3.98 -13.09
N GLN A 139 -2.42 4.96 -13.31
CA GLN A 139 -2.29 5.59 -14.62
C GLN A 139 -1.89 4.56 -15.69
N LEU A 140 -0.91 3.70 -15.43
CA LEU A 140 -0.52 2.63 -16.35
C LEU A 140 -1.67 1.65 -16.65
N PHE A 141 -2.56 1.41 -15.68
CA PHE A 141 -3.73 0.57 -15.87
C PHE A 141 -4.80 1.23 -16.75
N LEU A 142 -5.13 2.48 -16.45
CA LEU A 142 -6.24 3.20 -17.08
C LEU A 142 -5.88 3.73 -18.46
N ASP A 143 -4.59 3.98 -18.71
CA ASP A 143 -4.11 4.70 -19.88
C ASP A 143 -3.16 3.87 -20.73
N THR A 144 -3.69 3.21 -21.77
CA THR A 144 -2.92 2.28 -22.59
C THR A 144 -1.82 2.96 -23.41
N ARG A 145 -2.01 4.20 -23.87
CA ARG A 145 -0.97 4.90 -24.61
C ARG A 145 0.15 5.35 -23.67
N TYR A 146 -0.18 5.81 -22.47
CA TYR A 146 0.83 6.08 -21.44
C TYR A 146 1.60 4.81 -21.05
N LEU A 147 0.92 3.67 -20.90
CA LEU A 147 1.59 2.38 -20.69
C LEU A 147 2.59 2.07 -21.82
N ALA A 148 2.20 2.26 -23.07
CA ALA A 148 3.08 2.06 -24.21
C ALA A 148 4.31 2.98 -24.16
N ASP A 149 4.14 4.25 -23.77
CA ASP A 149 5.25 5.21 -23.62
C ASP A 149 6.28 4.73 -22.60
N ILE A 150 5.81 4.27 -21.43
CA ILE A 150 6.69 3.77 -20.37
C ILE A 150 7.41 2.47 -20.79
N VAL A 151 6.75 1.61 -21.56
CA VAL A 151 7.37 0.40 -22.11
C VAL A 151 8.44 0.75 -23.16
N GLU A 152 8.16 1.68 -24.07
CA GLU A 152 9.10 2.20 -25.07
C GLU A 152 10.33 2.82 -24.39
N GLU A 153 10.12 3.71 -23.41
CA GLU A 153 11.21 4.33 -22.63
C GLU A 153 12.06 3.27 -21.92
N LEU A 154 11.44 2.26 -21.30
CA LEU A 154 12.18 1.20 -20.62
C LEU A 154 12.95 0.34 -21.61
N ARG A 155 12.40 0.05 -22.79
CA ARG A 155 13.07 -0.68 -23.87
C ARG A 155 14.30 0.07 -24.38
N GLU A 156 14.20 1.39 -24.58
CA GLU A 156 15.34 2.22 -24.95
C GLU A 156 16.44 2.16 -23.89
N ARG A 157 16.08 2.31 -22.61
CA ARG A 157 17.04 2.21 -21.49
C ARG A 157 17.69 0.82 -21.43
N TYR A 158 16.92 -0.24 -21.67
CA TYR A 158 17.39 -1.63 -21.73
C TYR A 158 18.41 -1.83 -22.85
N ASN A 159 18.11 -1.36 -24.07
CA ASN A 159 18.98 -1.46 -25.23
C ASN A 159 20.29 -0.69 -25.03
N ASN A 160 20.22 0.47 -24.38
CA ASN A 160 21.38 1.29 -24.03
C ASN A 160 22.19 0.73 -22.84
N LYS A 161 21.77 -0.41 -22.27
CA LYS A 161 22.39 -1.06 -21.10
C LYS A 161 22.61 -0.08 -19.95
N ASP A 162 21.60 0.72 -19.61
CA ASP A 162 21.70 1.69 -18.52
C ASP A 162 21.96 0.96 -17.18
N GLN A 163 23.23 0.91 -16.78
CA GLN A 163 23.70 0.21 -15.59
C GLN A 163 23.17 0.83 -14.29
N ARG A 164 22.55 2.02 -14.34
CA ARG A 164 21.89 2.64 -13.17
C ARG A 164 20.59 1.95 -12.81
N ILE A 165 20.01 1.19 -13.74
CA ILE A 165 18.69 0.55 -13.59
C ILE A 165 18.83 -0.97 -13.51
N PHE A 166 19.79 -1.55 -14.22
CA PHE A 166 19.87 -3.00 -14.39
C PHE A 166 21.10 -3.60 -13.70
N ASN A 167 20.86 -4.33 -12.61
CA ASN A 167 21.83 -5.28 -12.08
C ASN A 167 21.81 -6.54 -12.97
N SER A 168 22.90 -7.31 -13.05
CA SER A 168 22.97 -8.52 -13.89
C SER A 168 21.82 -9.50 -13.63
N ASN A 169 21.35 -9.58 -12.38
CA ASN A 169 20.24 -10.44 -11.96
C ASN A 169 18.85 -9.93 -12.39
N GLN A 170 18.72 -8.66 -12.78
CA GLN A 170 17.46 -8.02 -13.17
C GLN A 170 17.27 -7.92 -14.68
N ILE A 171 18.34 -8.07 -15.47
CA ILE A 171 18.29 -7.99 -16.95
C ILE A 171 17.26 -8.96 -17.51
N LYS A 172 17.31 -10.23 -17.09
CA LYS A 172 16.35 -11.23 -17.55
C LYS A 172 14.91 -10.87 -17.17
N THR A 173 14.69 -10.46 -15.92
CA THR A 173 13.36 -10.05 -15.44
C THR A 173 12.80 -8.88 -16.25
N VAL A 174 13.63 -7.89 -16.58
CA VAL A 174 13.22 -6.73 -17.40
C VAL A 174 12.93 -7.17 -18.83
N GLN A 175 13.74 -8.05 -19.40
CA GLN A 175 13.49 -8.60 -20.73
C GLN A 175 12.15 -9.34 -20.78
N ASP A 176 11.94 -10.29 -19.87
CA ASP A 176 10.70 -11.06 -19.78
C ASP A 176 9.47 -10.13 -19.62
N LEU A 177 9.63 -9.05 -18.85
CA LEU A 177 8.60 -8.03 -18.65
C LEU A 177 8.29 -7.23 -19.92
N LEU A 178 9.33 -6.75 -20.63
CA LEU A 178 9.16 -6.01 -21.87
C LEU A 178 8.53 -6.90 -22.95
N ASP A 179 8.98 -8.14 -23.07
CA ASP A 179 8.46 -9.11 -24.03
C ASP A 179 6.98 -9.40 -23.76
N TYR A 180 6.58 -9.55 -22.50
CA TYR A 180 5.17 -9.67 -22.11
C TYR A 180 4.34 -8.46 -22.60
N PHE A 181 4.81 -7.23 -22.37
CA PHE A 181 4.04 -6.06 -22.79
C PHE A 181 3.95 -5.92 -24.31
N GLU A 182 5.08 -6.08 -25.01
CA GLU A 182 5.14 -5.88 -26.46
C GLU A 182 4.39 -6.98 -27.23
N GLN A 183 4.45 -8.22 -26.77
CA GLN A 183 3.85 -9.36 -27.48
C GLN A 183 2.41 -9.62 -27.03
N ASP A 184 2.16 -9.61 -25.72
CA ASP A 184 0.90 -10.10 -25.16
C ASP A 184 -0.10 -9.01 -24.77
N VAL A 185 0.36 -7.77 -24.53
CA VAL A 185 -0.49 -6.69 -24.00
C VAL A 185 -0.76 -5.61 -25.04
N LEU A 186 0.27 -5.00 -25.61
CA LEU A 186 0.15 -3.83 -26.48
C LEU A 186 -0.20 -4.25 -27.91
N ASP A 187 -1.12 -3.51 -28.52
CA ASP A 187 -1.59 -3.70 -29.88
C ASP A 187 -1.57 -2.36 -30.64
N TYR A 188 -0.46 -2.11 -31.34
CA TYR A 188 -0.25 -0.92 -32.14
C TYR A 188 -1.07 -1.01 -33.42
N GLN A 189 -2.04 -0.11 -33.58
CA GLN A 189 -2.99 -0.17 -34.68
C GLN A 189 -2.33 0.32 -35.99
N ALA A 190 -2.45 -0.49 -37.04
CA ALA A 190 -1.97 -0.17 -38.38
C ALA A 190 -2.96 -0.68 -39.43
N THR A 191 -2.93 -0.03 -40.60
CA THR A 191 -3.69 -0.40 -41.80
C THR A 191 -2.72 -0.63 -42.96
N GLU A 192 -3.22 -1.08 -44.11
CA GLU A 192 -2.42 -1.14 -45.35
C GLU A 192 -1.83 0.22 -45.76
N ALA A 193 -2.48 1.32 -45.35
CA ALA A 193 -2.03 2.69 -45.60
C ALA A 193 -1.01 3.22 -44.58
N GLY A 194 -0.66 2.43 -43.55
CA GLY A 194 0.27 2.82 -42.48
C GLY A 194 -0.37 2.89 -41.10
N GLU A 195 0.32 3.53 -40.17
CA GLU A 195 -0.07 3.65 -38.76
C GLU A 195 -1.37 4.43 -38.57
N VAL A 196 -2.24 3.93 -37.70
CA VAL A 196 -3.46 4.66 -37.33
C VAL A 196 -3.14 5.56 -36.16
N SER A 197 -3.34 6.87 -36.32
CA SER A 197 -3.05 7.87 -35.29
C SER A 197 -4.30 8.36 -34.56
N TYR A 198 -4.13 8.80 -33.32
CA TYR A 198 -5.18 9.49 -32.57
C TYR A 198 -5.60 10.80 -33.28
N PRO A 199 -6.89 11.16 -33.23
CA PRO A 199 -7.40 12.38 -33.85
C PRO A 199 -6.92 13.64 -33.11
N ASP A 200 -7.01 14.80 -33.78
CA ASP A 200 -6.48 16.09 -33.30
C ASP A 200 -7.02 16.54 -31.94
N GLU A 201 -8.28 16.20 -31.61
CA GLU A 201 -8.91 16.55 -30.33
C GLU A 201 -8.52 15.61 -29.17
N HIS A 202 -7.77 14.55 -29.45
CA HIS A 202 -7.33 13.61 -28.43
C HIS A 202 -6.05 14.09 -27.74
N ARG A 203 -5.88 13.80 -26.44
CA ARG A 203 -4.65 14.15 -25.68
C ARG A 203 -3.35 13.58 -26.26
N TYR A 204 -3.44 12.57 -27.13
CA TYR A 204 -2.32 11.94 -27.84
C TYR A 204 -2.37 12.17 -29.35
N ALA A 205 -3.02 13.26 -29.79
CA ALA A 205 -3.16 13.62 -31.19
C ALA A 205 -1.87 13.40 -32.00
N GLY A 206 -2.02 12.79 -33.18
CA GLY A 206 -0.91 12.51 -34.09
C GLY A 206 0.01 11.35 -33.68
N ARG A 207 -0.19 10.74 -32.52
CA ARG A 207 0.54 9.53 -32.10
C ARG A 207 -0.22 8.28 -32.51
N GLN A 208 0.50 7.18 -32.75
CA GLN A 208 -0.12 5.91 -33.09
C GLN A 208 -1.04 5.41 -31.96
N ILE A 209 -2.25 4.96 -32.35
CA ILE A 209 -3.23 4.35 -31.47
C ILE A 209 -2.70 3.01 -30.95
N VAL A 210 -2.80 2.80 -29.64
CA VAL A 210 -2.47 1.54 -28.99
C VAL A 210 -3.67 1.02 -28.21
N LYS A 211 -3.98 -0.25 -28.38
CA LYS A 211 -5.01 -0.97 -27.61
C LYS A 211 -4.36 -1.98 -26.67
N ASN A 212 -5.08 -2.31 -25.60
CA ASN A 212 -4.67 -3.33 -24.63
C ASN A 212 -5.40 -4.64 -24.95
N LYS A 213 -4.66 -5.67 -25.38
CA LYS A 213 -5.18 -7.01 -25.67
C LYS A 213 -5.81 -7.69 -24.44
N LYS A 214 -5.41 -7.27 -23.23
CA LYS A 214 -5.89 -7.82 -21.96
C LYS A 214 -7.07 -7.05 -21.35
N ASP A 215 -7.56 -6.00 -22.01
CA ASP A 215 -8.52 -5.05 -21.44
C ASP A 215 -9.78 -5.73 -20.86
N ARG A 216 -10.32 -6.71 -21.59
CA ARG A 216 -11.50 -7.50 -21.17
C ARG A 216 -11.30 -8.34 -19.90
N TYR A 217 -10.06 -8.66 -19.54
CA TYR A 217 -9.74 -9.47 -18.37
C TYR A 217 -9.49 -8.61 -17.12
N ILE A 218 -9.31 -7.30 -17.30
CA ILE A 218 -8.87 -6.39 -16.23
C ILE A 218 -9.90 -5.31 -15.91
N THR A 219 -11.08 -5.35 -16.53
CA THR A 219 -12.17 -4.40 -16.29
C THR A 219 -12.51 -4.26 -14.81
N GLY A 220 -12.54 -5.36 -14.05
CA GLY A 220 -12.77 -5.30 -12.60
C GLY A 220 -11.68 -4.54 -11.83
N VAL A 221 -10.42 -4.63 -12.27
CA VAL A 221 -9.31 -3.85 -11.68
C VAL A 221 -9.47 -2.37 -12.02
N LYS A 222 -9.79 -2.05 -13.28
CA LYS A 222 -9.97 -0.68 -13.74
C LYS A 222 -11.08 0.02 -12.96
N ASN A 223 -12.23 -0.62 -12.82
CA ASN A 223 -13.36 -0.09 -12.05
C ASN A 223 -12.97 0.19 -10.59
N LEU A 224 -12.23 -0.73 -9.95
CA LEU A 224 -11.74 -0.54 -8.59
C LEU A 224 -10.77 0.64 -8.49
N PHE A 225 -9.85 0.78 -9.44
CA PHE A 225 -8.93 1.93 -9.49
C PHE A 225 -9.61 3.26 -9.81
N ASP A 226 -10.66 3.25 -10.63
CA ASP A 226 -11.50 4.42 -10.89
C ASP A 226 -12.25 4.84 -9.62
N GLU A 227 -12.86 3.89 -8.90
CA GLU A 227 -13.50 4.14 -7.60
C GLU A 227 -12.51 4.72 -6.58
N PHE A 228 -11.32 4.14 -6.50
CA PHE A 228 -10.26 4.59 -5.61
C PHE A 228 -9.78 6.00 -5.95
N SER A 229 -9.55 6.31 -7.24
CA SER A 229 -9.03 7.60 -7.70
C SER A 229 -10.02 8.73 -7.46
N ASN A 230 -11.32 8.41 -7.49
CA ASN A 230 -12.40 9.36 -7.23
C ASN A 230 -12.73 9.50 -5.73
N ASN A 231 -12.04 8.80 -4.82
CA ASN A 231 -12.26 8.91 -3.38
C ASN A 231 -11.40 10.04 -2.76
N PRO A 232 -12.02 11.12 -2.21
CA PRO A 232 -11.29 12.21 -1.57
C PRO A 232 -10.43 11.79 -0.38
N LEU A 233 -10.86 10.78 0.38
CA LEU A 233 -10.11 10.23 1.52
C LEU A 233 -8.81 9.56 1.06
N MET A 234 -8.82 8.89 -0.09
CA MET A 234 -7.63 8.26 -0.66
C MET A 234 -6.64 9.30 -1.16
N SER A 235 -7.13 10.39 -1.76
CA SER A 235 -6.27 11.52 -2.13
C SER A 235 -5.48 12.04 -0.92
N ASN A 236 -6.10 12.12 0.26
CA ASN A 236 -5.38 12.54 1.46
C ASN A 236 -4.25 11.57 1.86
N LEU A 237 -4.39 10.26 1.68
CA LEU A 237 -3.34 9.28 2.04
C LEU A 237 -2.22 9.14 1.00
N PHE A 238 -2.56 9.26 -0.27
CA PHE A 238 -1.69 8.94 -1.40
C PHE A 238 -1.24 10.17 -2.20
N ASN A 239 -1.58 11.38 -1.74
CA ASN A 239 -0.95 12.60 -2.19
C ASN A 239 0.29 12.91 -1.34
N TYR A 240 1.44 12.96 -2.03
CA TYR A 240 2.77 13.10 -1.45
C TYR A 240 3.35 14.52 -1.61
N ASP A 241 2.49 15.55 -1.64
CA ASP A 241 2.91 16.95 -1.64
C ASP A 241 4.06 17.23 -0.65
N ASP A 242 4.98 18.11 -1.05
CA ASP A 242 6.20 18.44 -0.32
C ASP A 242 5.91 18.79 1.14
N GLY A 243 6.58 18.08 2.06
CA GLY A 243 6.56 18.36 3.50
C GLY A 243 5.69 17.42 4.36
N LYS A 244 4.91 16.50 3.77
CA LYS A 244 4.14 15.51 4.55
C LYS A 244 4.97 14.26 4.85
N GLU A 245 4.96 13.80 6.11
CA GLU A 245 5.70 12.61 6.54
C GLU A 245 5.04 11.33 6.00
N ILE A 246 5.86 10.44 5.44
CA ILE A 246 5.46 9.12 4.95
C ILE A 246 5.76 8.09 6.04
N PHE A 247 4.78 7.27 6.39
CA PHE A 247 4.97 6.19 7.35
C PHE A 247 6.10 5.23 6.91
N ASP A 248 7.02 4.95 7.83
CA ASP A 248 8.09 3.97 7.64
C ASP A 248 7.75 2.67 8.37
N THR A 249 7.17 1.74 7.61
CA THR A 249 6.83 0.39 8.07
C THR A 249 8.05 -0.34 8.65
N GLY A 250 9.21 -0.22 8.01
CA GLY A 250 10.43 -0.94 8.42
C GLY A 250 10.99 -0.42 9.73
N LEU A 251 11.00 0.91 9.90
CA LEU A 251 11.41 1.55 11.14
C LEU A 251 10.46 1.18 12.29
N PHE A 252 9.14 1.28 12.06
CA PHE A 252 8.14 0.93 13.07
C PHE A 252 8.27 -0.53 13.52
N ILE A 253 8.46 -1.47 12.60
CA ILE A 253 8.62 -2.89 12.94
C ILE A 253 9.89 -3.12 13.78
N LYS A 254 10.98 -2.39 13.52
CA LYS A 254 12.23 -2.51 14.27
C LYS A 254 12.15 -1.89 15.66
N GLU A 255 11.55 -0.72 15.78
CA GLU A 255 11.57 0.08 17.01
C GLU A 255 10.37 -0.15 17.92
N GLY A 256 9.24 -0.56 17.36
CA GLY A 256 7.96 -0.61 18.05
C GLY A 256 7.34 0.78 18.22
N GLY A 257 6.39 0.89 19.15
CA GLY A 257 5.58 2.10 19.34
C GLY A 257 4.09 1.82 19.22
N VAL A 258 3.32 2.85 18.94
CA VAL A 258 1.87 2.80 18.74
C VAL A 258 1.58 3.22 17.30
N LEU A 259 0.89 2.37 16.55
CA LEU A 259 0.38 2.66 15.21
C LEU A 259 -1.15 2.58 15.24
N LEU A 260 -1.80 3.68 14.88
CA LEU A 260 -3.26 3.77 14.79
C LEU A 260 -3.64 3.94 13.32
N VAL A 261 -4.49 3.05 12.81
CA VAL A 261 -4.87 3.01 11.40
C VAL A 261 -6.38 3.00 11.25
N ASN A 262 -6.91 4.00 10.55
CA ASN A 262 -8.30 4.05 10.11
C ASN A 262 -8.39 3.61 8.65
N SER A 263 -9.07 2.50 8.35
CA SER A 263 -9.33 2.08 6.98
C SER A 263 -10.39 2.94 6.26
N ALA A 264 -11.12 3.76 7.02
CA ALA A 264 -12.22 4.63 6.62
C ALA A 264 -13.41 3.92 5.93
N THR A 265 -13.50 2.60 6.03
CA THR A 265 -14.59 1.82 5.39
C THR A 265 -15.95 2.07 6.03
N SER A 266 -16.00 2.53 7.28
CA SER A 266 -17.25 2.89 7.97
C SER A 266 -17.67 4.35 7.76
N GLU A 267 -16.75 5.17 7.24
CA GLU A 267 -16.92 6.61 7.01
C GLU A 267 -17.48 6.93 5.60
N THR A 268 -17.49 5.93 4.71
CA THR A 268 -18.05 6.06 3.36
C THR A 268 -19.50 5.58 3.35
N GLU A 269 -20.45 6.49 3.11
CA GLU A 269 -21.90 6.18 2.97
C GLU A 269 -22.19 5.12 1.89
N ASN A 270 -21.31 5.03 0.89
CA ASN A 270 -21.34 4.02 -0.16
C ASN A 270 -20.34 2.92 0.17
N LYS A 271 -20.75 1.65 0.01
CA LYS A 271 -19.99 0.40 0.16
C LYS A 271 -18.75 0.35 -0.75
N GLN A 272 -17.82 1.28 -0.57
CA GLN A 272 -16.60 1.35 -1.35
C GLN A 272 -15.74 0.15 -1.03
N THR A 273 -15.12 -0.39 -2.07
CA THR A 273 -14.16 -1.46 -1.93
C THR A 273 -13.10 -1.07 -0.90
N PRO A 274 -12.81 -1.89 0.13
CA PRO A 274 -11.92 -1.55 1.22
C PRO A 274 -10.44 -1.62 0.81
N PHE A 275 -10.09 -1.01 -0.33
CA PHE A 275 -8.81 -1.16 -1.00
C PHE A 275 -7.64 -0.71 -0.12
N PHE A 276 -7.71 0.49 0.48
CA PHE A 276 -6.65 0.95 1.38
C PHE A 276 -6.47 0.01 2.57
N GLY A 277 -7.57 -0.38 3.22
CA GLY A 277 -7.51 -1.28 4.36
C GLY A 277 -6.84 -2.61 4.00
N GLN A 278 -7.24 -3.22 2.89
CA GLN A 278 -6.66 -4.46 2.41
C GLN A 278 -5.19 -4.29 2.02
N LEU A 279 -4.85 -3.22 1.30
CA LEU A 279 -3.48 -2.94 0.88
C LEU A 279 -2.54 -2.72 2.07
N PHE A 280 -2.98 -1.95 3.07
CA PHE A 280 -2.24 -1.74 4.30
C PHE A 280 -2.00 -3.07 5.02
N LEU A 281 -3.06 -3.87 5.23
CA LEU A 281 -2.96 -5.15 5.93
C LEU A 281 -1.99 -6.10 5.24
N THR A 282 -2.13 -6.28 3.92
CA THR A 282 -1.26 -7.16 3.13
C THR A 282 0.19 -6.71 3.20
N HIS A 283 0.46 -5.42 2.94
CA HIS A 283 1.81 -4.87 3.00
C HIS A 283 2.45 -5.01 4.39
N PHE A 284 1.69 -4.66 5.44
CA PHE A 284 2.18 -4.71 6.81
C PHE A 284 2.45 -6.16 7.27
N GLN A 285 1.55 -7.10 6.95
CA GLN A 285 1.73 -8.52 7.25
C GLN A 285 2.97 -9.10 6.55
N ASN A 286 3.18 -8.76 5.28
CA ASN A 286 4.35 -9.21 4.53
C ASN A 286 5.64 -8.63 5.09
N ALA A 287 5.65 -7.35 5.47
CA ALA A 287 6.80 -6.70 6.12
C ALA A 287 7.14 -7.33 7.48
N VAL A 288 6.14 -7.59 8.33
CA VAL A 288 6.35 -8.25 9.64
C VAL A 288 6.88 -9.66 9.47
N THR A 289 6.33 -10.41 8.51
CA THR A 289 6.73 -11.79 8.21
C THR A 289 8.18 -11.83 7.71
N GLN A 290 8.53 -10.94 6.79
CA GLN A 290 9.87 -10.84 6.24
C GLN A 290 10.90 -10.50 7.32
N TYR A 291 10.64 -9.46 8.13
CA TYR A 291 11.53 -9.09 9.23
C TYR A 291 11.69 -10.21 10.25
N THR A 292 10.60 -10.93 10.57
CA THR A 292 10.67 -12.07 11.48
C THR A 292 11.57 -13.18 10.93
N LYS A 293 11.50 -13.49 9.63
CA LYS A 293 12.39 -14.46 8.98
C LYS A 293 13.85 -14.02 9.05
N GLU A 294 14.13 -12.75 8.78
CA GLU A 294 15.48 -12.17 8.87
C GLU A 294 16.05 -12.27 10.29
N CYS A 295 15.26 -11.95 11.32
CA CYS A 295 15.67 -12.09 12.72
C CYS A 295 15.99 -13.55 13.08
N VAL A 296 15.14 -14.50 12.65
CA VAL A 296 15.36 -15.93 12.89
C VAL A 296 16.65 -16.41 12.23
N GLN A 297 16.92 -16.00 10.99
CA GLN A 297 18.15 -16.33 10.28
C GLN A 297 19.40 -15.73 10.95
N ALA A 298 19.27 -14.53 11.51
CA ALA A 298 20.34 -13.86 12.24
C ALA A 298 20.49 -14.34 13.70
N GLY A 299 19.63 -15.25 14.18
CA GLY A 299 19.66 -15.75 15.57
C GLY A 299 19.25 -14.71 16.62
N VAL A 300 18.51 -13.67 16.23
CA VAL A 300 18.03 -12.61 17.13
C VAL A 300 16.51 -12.68 17.31
N ARG A 301 15.99 -12.15 18.43
CA ARG A 301 14.54 -12.00 18.62
C ARG A 301 14.02 -10.82 17.83
N SER A 302 12.94 -11.02 17.09
CA SER A 302 12.18 -9.93 16.47
C SER A 302 11.44 -9.10 17.53
N THR A 303 11.19 -7.84 17.20
CA THR A 303 10.31 -6.97 17.97
C THR A 303 8.88 -7.52 17.90
N PRO A 304 8.25 -7.86 19.03
CA PRO A 304 6.87 -8.34 19.04
C PRO A 304 5.91 -7.24 18.59
N ILE A 305 5.06 -7.56 17.62
CA ILE A 305 3.98 -6.69 17.13
C ILE A 305 2.65 -7.27 17.61
N ILE A 306 1.92 -6.49 18.41
CA ILE A 306 0.58 -6.82 18.89
C ILE A 306 -0.41 -6.14 17.97
N PHE A 307 -1.05 -6.93 17.11
CA PHE A 307 -2.02 -6.44 16.14
C PHE A 307 -3.44 -6.60 16.69
N TYR A 308 -4.17 -5.49 16.82
CA TYR A 308 -5.55 -5.47 17.28
C TYR A 308 -6.48 -5.04 16.13
N PRO A 309 -7.07 -6.00 15.40
CA PRO A 309 -8.12 -5.71 14.45
C PRO A 309 -9.43 -5.52 15.21
N CYS A 310 -10.03 -4.34 15.12
CA CYS A 310 -11.39 -4.20 15.60
C CYS A 310 -12.36 -4.79 14.57
N LYS A 311 -13.25 -5.70 15.01
CA LYS A 311 -14.22 -6.40 14.15
C LYS A 311 -15.13 -5.41 13.42
N VAL A 312 -14.80 -5.05 12.17
CA VAL A 312 -15.67 -4.89 11.00
C VAL A 312 -14.78 -4.97 9.75
N LEU A 313 -14.65 -6.16 9.16
CA LEU A 313 -14.41 -6.34 7.73
C LEU A 313 -15.57 -7.16 7.19
#